data_AF-X1I584-F1
#
_entry.id   AF-X1I584-F1
#
_cell.length_a   1.000
_cell.length_b   1.000
_cell.length_c   1.000
_cell.angle_alpha   90.00
_cell.angle_beta   90.00
_cell.angle_gamma   90.00
#
_symmetry.space_group_name_H-M   'P 1'
#
loop_
_entity.id
_entity.type
_entity.pdbx_description
1 polymer ?
#
loop_
_entity_poly.entity_id
_entity_poly.type
_entity_poly.pdbx_seq_one_letter_code
_entity_poly.pdbx_strand_id
1 'polypeptide(L)'
;MIVNKLVVGPFASNCYIVGTESSREGMIVDPGAEAKQILNRVKDLELDIKSIFLTHGHIDHIAALKEVKEATGAEVAIHADDAKSLHSQSLATIFGLSFPPSPPPGLLPVLLPVIIGVTFRFIPGYNAPMAV
;
A
#
# COMPACT_ATOMS: atom_id res chain seq x y z
N MET A 1 12.03 13.01 7.41
CA MET A 1 10.97 12.17 6.80
C MET A 1 11.40 11.80 5.40
N ILE A 2 11.27 10.52 5.03
CA ILE A 2 11.64 10.01 3.71
C ILE A 2 10.37 9.78 2.89
N VAL A 3 10.33 10.32 1.67
CA VAL A 3 9.29 10.02 0.67
C VAL A 3 9.98 9.77 -0.66
N ASN A 4 9.75 8.61 -1.24
CA ASN A 4 10.28 8.24 -2.53
C ASN A 4 9.17 7.75 -3.44
N LYS A 5 9.10 8.28 -4.66
CA LYS A 5 8.13 7.89 -5.67
C LYS A 5 8.80 7.02 -6.73
N LEU A 6 8.15 5.93 -7.09
CA LEU A 6 8.47 5.08 -8.23
C LEU A 6 7.27 5.04 -9.17
N VAL A 7 7.52 5.25 -10.46
CA VAL A 7 6.53 4.98 -11.49
C VAL A 7 6.76 3.53 -11.93
N VAL A 8 5.72 2.71 -11.87
CA VAL A 8 5.83 1.27 -12.14
C VAL A 8 4.79 0.78 -13.13
N GLY A 9 5.18 -0.22 -13.92
CA GLY A 9 4.28 -0.96 -14.79
C GLY A 9 3.76 -0.17 -16.01
N PRO A 10 2.95 -0.83 -16.86
CA PRO A 10 2.52 -0.26 -18.14
C PRO A 10 1.52 0.89 -18.01
N PHE A 11 0.85 1.01 -16.85
CA PHE A 11 -0.10 2.08 -16.55
C PHE A 11 0.56 3.32 -15.93
N ALA A 12 1.88 3.29 -15.72
CA ALA A 12 2.64 4.36 -15.08
C ALA A 12 2.07 4.75 -13.70
N SER A 13 1.62 3.75 -12.94
CA SER A 13 1.04 3.94 -11.61
C SER A 13 2.13 4.33 -10.62
N ASN A 14 1.79 5.24 -9.70
CA ASN A 14 2.74 5.73 -8.71
C ASN A 14 2.74 4.82 -7.48
N CYS A 15 3.86 4.15 -7.26
CA CYS A 15 4.18 3.47 -6.00
C CYS A 15 4.97 4.45 -5.11
N TYR A 16 4.61 4.57 -3.84
CA TYR A 16 5.36 5.39 -2.88
C TYR A 16 6.02 4.52 -1.83
N ILE A 17 7.22 4.92 -1.41
CA ILE A 17 7.93 4.38 -0.25
C ILE A 17 8.09 5.54 0.73
N VAL A 18 7.55 5.38 1.93
CA VAL A 18 7.52 6.42 2.95
C VAL A 18 8.19 5.88 4.22
N GLY A 19 9.04 6.67 4.86
CA GLY A 19 9.90 6.22 5.96
C GLY A 19 10.21 7.30 6.98
N THR A 20 10.57 6.89 8.20
CA THR A 20 11.25 7.77 9.16
C THR A 20 12.77 7.71 8.99
N GLU A 21 13.45 8.83 9.24
CA GLU A 21 14.93 8.83 9.27
C GLU A 21 15.46 8.26 10.59
N SER A 22 14.67 8.37 11.67
CA SER A 22 15.08 7.98 13.02
C SER A 22 14.97 6.48 13.29
N SER A 23 13.80 5.88 13.05
CA SER A 23 13.59 4.44 13.27
C SER A 23 13.89 3.59 12.03
N ARG A 24 14.03 4.24 10.86
CA ARG A 24 14.12 3.57 9.55
C ARG A 24 12.92 2.69 9.23
N GLU A 25 11.85 2.78 10.01
CA GLU A 25 10.61 2.08 9.70
C GLU A 25 9.90 2.76 8.54
N GLY A 26 9.31 1.95 7.67
CA GLY A 26 8.69 2.41 6.45
C GLY A 26 7.38 1.72 6.11
N MET A 27 6.73 2.29 5.11
CA MET A 27 5.55 1.73 4.46
C MET A 27 5.69 1.85 2.95
N ILE A 28 5.01 0.96 2.23
CA ILE A 28 4.84 1.03 0.77
C ILE A 28 3.39 1.38 0.48
N VAL A 29 3.15 2.28 -0.45
CA VAL A 29 1.82 2.61 -0.95
C VAL A 29 1.71 2.15 -2.40
N ASP A 30 0.69 1.37 -2.71
CA ASP A 30 0.32 0.91 -4.05
C ASP A 30 1.46 0.23 -4.85
N PRO A 31 1.92 -0.97 -4.43
CA PRO A 31 2.88 -1.76 -5.18
C PRO A 31 2.24 -2.32 -6.48
N GLY A 32 2.18 -1.46 -7.48
CA GLY A 32 1.48 -1.67 -8.74
C GLY A 32 2.11 -2.67 -9.69
N ALA A 33 3.44 -2.70 -9.78
CA ALA A 33 4.22 -3.60 -10.63
C ALA A 33 5.69 -3.58 -10.20
N GLU A 34 6.55 -4.36 -10.89
CA GLU A 34 8.01 -4.28 -10.77
C GLU A 34 8.53 -4.48 -9.33
N ALA A 35 8.05 -5.52 -8.63
CA ALA A 35 8.37 -5.79 -7.23
C ALA A 35 9.86 -5.71 -6.92
N LYS A 36 10.72 -6.25 -7.80
CA LYS A 36 12.18 -6.20 -7.65
C LYS A 36 12.72 -4.76 -7.59
N GLN A 37 12.18 -3.85 -8.40
CA GLN A 37 12.59 -2.45 -8.40
C GLN A 37 12.15 -1.74 -7.11
N ILE A 38 10.93 -2.02 -6.65
CA ILE A 38 10.41 -1.52 -5.37
C ILE A 38 11.32 -1.99 -4.22
N LEU A 39 11.59 -3.29 -4.14
CA LEU A 39 12.39 -3.89 -3.07
C LEU A 39 13.86 -3.42 -3.10
N ASN A 40 14.44 -3.24 -4.28
CA ASN A 40 15.77 -2.64 -4.40
C ASN A 40 15.78 -1.20 -3.86
N ARG A 41 14.77 -0.39 -4.21
CA ARG A 41 14.67 0.97 -3.69
C ARG A 41 14.47 1.02 -2.18
N VAL A 42 13.67 0.11 -1.62
CA VAL A 42 13.52 -0.05 -0.15
C VAL A 42 14.88 -0.32 0.50
N LYS A 43 15.67 -1.22 -0.10
CA LYS A 43 17.02 -1.54 0.37
C LYS A 43 17.97 -0.34 0.27
N ASP A 44 17.94 0.40 -0.84
CA ASP A 44 18.78 1.59 -1.05
C ASP A 44 18.46 2.71 -0.04
N LEU A 45 17.18 2.80 0.39
CA LEU A 45 16.73 3.75 1.40
C LEU A 45 16.96 3.26 2.84
N GLU A 46 17.44 2.02 3.00
CA GLU A 46 17.69 1.36 4.28
C GLU A 46 16.44 1.31 5.17
N LEU A 47 15.27 1.03 4.58
CA LEU A 47 13.99 1.01 5.30
C LEU A 47 13.54 -0.40 5.70
N ASP A 48 13.03 -0.53 6.92
CA ASP A 48 12.34 -1.69 7.45
C ASP A 48 10.82 -1.52 7.25
N ILE A 49 10.28 -2.18 6.22
CA ILE A 49 8.88 -1.99 5.81
C ILE A 49 7.96 -2.77 6.75
N LYS A 50 7.15 -2.05 7.53
CA LYS A 50 6.18 -2.62 8.48
C LYS A 50 4.79 -2.80 7.88
N SER A 51 4.43 -1.97 6.91
CA SER A 51 3.08 -1.97 6.32
C SER A 51 3.08 -1.67 4.83
N ILE A 52 2.07 -2.20 4.15
CA ILE A 52 1.72 -1.90 2.76
C ILE A 52 0.32 -1.33 2.77
N PHE A 53 0.15 -0.13 2.23
CA PHE A 53 -1.14 0.52 2.10
C PHE A 53 -1.62 0.49 0.66
N LEU A 54 -2.88 0.12 0.47
CA LEU A 54 -3.55 0.17 -0.83
C LEU A 54 -4.58 1.28 -0.81
N THR A 55 -4.47 2.22 -1.73
CA THR A 55 -5.46 3.29 -1.90
C THR A 55 -6.80 2.72 -2.36
N HIS A 56 -6.76 1.74 -3.27
CA HIS A 56 -7.92 1.00 -3.79
C HIS A 56 -7.47 -0.31 -4.45
N GLY A 57 -8.43 -1.13 -4.90
CA GLY A 57 -8.18 -2.51 -5.38
C GLY A 57 -8.02 -2.68 -6.90
N HIS A 58 -7.55 -1.68 -7.64
CA HIS A 58 -7.27 -1.85 -9.07
C HIS A 58 -5.93 -2.57 -9.33
N ILE A 59 -5.88 -3.30 -10.44
CA ILE A 59 -4.78 -4.21 -10.77
C ILE A 59 -3.43 -3.49 -10.83
N ASP A 60 -3.40 -2.29 -11.38
CA ASP A 60 -2.20 -1.48 -11.55
C ASP A 60 -1.67 -0.88 -10.24
N HIS A 61 -2.38 -1.06 -9.11
CA HIS A 61 -1.93 -0.69 -7.76
C HIS A 61 -1.58 -1.91 -6.88
N ILE A 62 -1.88 -3.13 -7.34
CA ILE A 62 -1.75 -4.35 -6.52
C ILE A 62 -0.98 -5.49 -7.21
N ALA A 63 -0.58 -5.38 -8.47
CA ALA A 63 -0.02 -6.55 -9.18
C ALA A 63 1.30 -7.04 -8.58
N ALA A 64 2.10 -6.17 -7.94
CA ALA A 64 3.32 -6.56 -7.22
C ALA A 64 3.09 -6.85 -5.72
N LEU A 65 1.86 -6.73 -5.21
CA LEU A 65 1.55 -6.85 -3.79
C LEU A 65 2.02 -8.16 -3.16
N LYS A 66 1.83 -9.29 -3.86
CA LYS A 66 2.21 -10.61 -3.35
C LYS A 66 3.70 -10.68 -3.06
N GLU A 67 4.51 -10.40 -4.07
CA GLU A 67 5.95 -10.49 -4.01
C GLU A 67 6.52 -9.53 -2.97
N VAL A 68 5.97 -8.30 -2.90
CA VAL A 68 6.38 -7.30 -1.91
C VAL A 68 6.01 -7.73 -0.50
N LYS A 69 4.80 -8.26 -0.28
CA LYS A 69 4.36 -8.79 1.03
C LYS A 69 5.25 -9.96 1.47
N GLU A 70 5.50 -10.92 0.59
CA GLU A 70 6.32 -12.10 0.90
C GLU A 70 7.77 -11.72 1.23
N ALA A 71 8.33 -10.74 0.52
CA ALA A 71 9.70 -10.29 0.74
C ALA A 71 9.88 -9.43 1.99
N THR A 72 8.86 -8.67 2.39
CA THR A 72 8.94 -7.74 3.54
C THR A 72 8.33 -8.30 4.82
N GLY A 73 7.40 -9.24 4.71
CA GLY A 73 6.57 -9.68 5.84
C GLY A 73 5.58 -8.63 6.34
N ALA A 74 5.41 -7.53 5.60
CA ALA A 74 4.60 -6.39 6.02
C ALA A 74 3.10 -6.70 6.02
N GLU A 75 2.38 -6.07 6.96
CA GLU A 75 0.91 -6.14 7.00
C GLU A 75 0.29 -5.28 5.90
N VAL A 76 -0.81 -5.73 5.33
CA VAL A 76 -1.50 -5.02 4.24
C VAL A 76 -2.76 -4.36 4.76
N ALA A 77 -2.90 -3.06 4.51
CA ALA A 77 -4.08 -2.26 4.84
C ALA A 77 -4.75 -1.75 3.55
N ILE A 78 -6.08 -1.83 3.53
CA ILE A 78 -6.95 -1.27 2.48
C ILE A 78 -8.28 -0.86 3.11
N HIS A 79 -8.99 0.11 2.51
CA HIS A 79 -10.32 0.45 2.96
C HIS A 79 -11.31 -0.73 2.81
N ALA A 80 -12.22 -0.91 3.77
CA ALA A 80 -13.13 -2.06 3.78
C ALA A 80 -14.08 -2.10 2.56
N ASP A 81 -14.47 -0.95 2.03
CA ASP A 81 -15.31 -0.88 0.83
C ASP A 81 -14.57 -1.37 -0.42
N ASP A 82 -13.27 -1.13 -0.52
CA ASP A 82 -12.42 -1.58 -1.63
C ASP A 82 -11.87 -2.99 -1.41
N ALA A 83 -11.82 -3.48 -0.16
CA ALA A 83 -11.45 -4.85 0.16
C ALA A 83 -12.34 -5.87 -0.57
N LYS A 84 -13.62 -5.53 -0.86
CA LYS A 84 -14.53 -6.39 -1.63
C LYS A 84 -14.06 -6.61 -3.06
N SER A 85 -13.45 -5.59 -3.66
CA SER A 85 -12.88 -5.68 -5.01
C SER A 85 -11.72 -6.69 -5.07
N LEU A 86 -10.91 -6.78 -4.01
CA LEU A 86 -9.86 -7.80 -3.88
C LEU A 86 -10.41 -9.23 -3.76
N HIS A 87 -11.56 -9.40 -3.10
CA HIS A 87 -12.24 -10.71 -3.00
C HIS A 87 -12.84 -11.14 -4.34
N SER A 88 -13.45 -10.20 -5.09
CA SER A 88 -14.00 -10.49 -6.42
C SER A 88 -12.93 -10.94 -7.43
N GLN A 89 -11.70 -10.46 -7.27
CA GLN A 89 -10.55 -10.83 -8.10
C GLN A 89 -9.88 -12.14 -7.65
N SER A 90 -10.45 -12.88 -6.68
CA SER A 90 -9.84 -14.07 -6.03
C SER A 90 -8.52 -13.82 -5.30
N LEU A 91 -8.12 -12.56 -5.11
CA LEU A 91 -6.80 -12.19 -4.62
C LEU A 91 -6.66 -12.35 -3.10
N ALA A 92 -7.71 -12.06 -2.33
CA ALA A 92 -7.67 -12.23 -0.87
C ALA A 92 -7.34 -13.67 -0.43
N THR A 93 -7.93 -14.65 -1.12
CA THR A 93 -7.69 -16.08 -0.91
C THR A 93 -6.30 -16.50 -1.40
N ILE A 94 -5.86 -16.00 -2.56
CA ILE A 94 -4.54 -16.31 -3.14
C ILE A 94 -3.39 -15.72 -2.29
N PHE A 95 -3.63 -14.61 -1.60
CA PHE A 95 -2.61 -13.88 -0.83
C PHE A 95 -2.68 -14.12 0.68
N GLY A 96 -3.58 -14.99 1.16
CA GLY A 96 -3.76 -15.29 2.59
C GLY A 96 -3.97 -14.02 3.41
N LEU A 97 -4.77 -13.08 2.89
CA LEU A 97 -4.97 -11.76 3.49
C LEU A 97 -6.18 -11.80 4.43
N SER A 98 -5.94 -11.60 5.73
CA SER A 98 -6.97 -11.20 6.69
C SER A 98 -6.91 -9.68 6.83
N PHE A 99 -7.98 -9.00 6.42
CA PHE A 99 -8.12 -7.57 6.62
C PHE A 99 -8.92 -7.34 7.91
N PRO A 100 -8.39 -6.62 8.92
CA PRO A 100 -9.24 -6.14 10.00
C PRO A 100 -10.34 -5.23 9.42
N PRO A 101 -11.56 -5.24 9.96
CA PRO A 101 -12.61 -4.34 9.51
C PRO A 101 -12.13 -2.89 9.65
N SER A 102 -12.19 -2.12 8.56
CA SER A 102 -11.84 -0.71 8.57
C SER A 102 -12.77 0.04 9.55
N PRO A 103 -12.25 1.00 10.33
CA PRO A 103 -13.11 1.91 11.08
C PRO A 103 -14.03 2.70 10.13
N PRO A 104 -15.19 3.17 10.62
CA PRO A 104 -16.23 3.82 9.82
C PRO A 104 -15.74 5.12 9.14
N PRO A 105 -16.44 5.58 8.08
CA PRO A 105 -16.05 6.76 7.31
C PRO A 105 -15.98 8.00 8.20
N GLY A 106 -14.78 8.53 8.28
CA GLY A 106 -14.27 9.48 9.26
C GLY A 106 -12.75 9.34 9.23
N LEU A 107 -11.98 10.31 9.76
CA LEU A 107 -10.52 10.16 9.86
C LEU A 107 -10.20 8.73 10.30
N LEU A 108 -9.53 7.94 9.45
CA LEU A 108 -9.11 6.60 9.82
C LEU A 108 -8.18 6.78 11.01
N PRO A 109 -8.54 6.40 12.25
CA PRO A 109 -7.54 6.18 13.24
C PRO A 109 -6.89 4.87 12.80
N VAL A 110 -5.85 4.99 11.99
CA VAL A 110 -4.97 3.86 11.69
C VAL A 110 -4.41 3.46 13.06
N LEU A 111 -5.03 2.44 13.66
CA LEU A 111 -4.58 1.79 14.89
C LEU A 111 -3.54 0.69 14.58
N LEU A 112 -2.86 0.81 13.44
CA LEU A 112 -1.48 0.37 13.31
C LEU A 112 -0.65 1.60 13.68
N PRO A 113 0.32 1.48 14.62
CA PRO A 113 0.86 2.62 15.32
C PRO A 113 1.31 3.67 14.33
N VAL A 114 1.11 4.92 14.74
CA VAL A 114 1.72 6.13 14.21
C VAL A 114 3.23 5.91 14.06
N ILE A 115 3.67 5.23 13.00
CA ILE A 115 5.09 4.90 12.84
C ILE A 115 5.80 6.06 12.13
N ILE A 116 5.08 6.91 11.36
CA ILE A 116 5.74 7.91 10.47
C ILE A 116 5.05 9.29 10.47
N GLY A 117 4.03 9.53 11.32
CA GLY A 117 3.31 10.82 11.32
C GLY A 117 2.49 11.09 10.05
N VAL A 118 2.16 10.05 9.28
CA VAL A 118 1.29 10.13 8.08
C VAL A 118 -0.16 9.88 8.48
N THR A 119 -1.08 10.76 8.05
CA THR A 119 -2.53 10.59 8.26
C THR A 119 -3.19 10.15 6.96
N PHE A 120 -3.89 9.01 6.99
CA PHE A 120 -4.69 8.53 5.87
C PHE A 120 -6.12 9.07 5.96
N ARG A 121 -6.65 9.56 4.85
CA ARG A 121 -8.04 10.03 4.74
C ARG A 121 -8.73 9.25 3.65
N PHE A 122 -9.85 8.62 3.99
CA PHE A 122 -10.73 8.02 3.00
C PHE A 122 -11.46 9.11 2.22
N ILE A 123 -11.36 9.06 0.90
CA ILE A 123 -12.04 9.96 -0.04
C ILE A 123 -12.81 9.07 -1.03
N PRO A 124 -14.13 8.84 -0.82
CA PRO A 124 -14.92 8.05 -1.74
C PRO A 124 -15.09 8.79 -3.08
N GLY A 125 -15.18 8.03 -4.19
CA GLY A 125 -15.47 8.58 -5.52
C GLY A 125 -14.50 8.17 -6.63
N TYR A 126 -13.43 7.43 -6.33
CA TYR A 126 -12.35 7.12 -7.29
C TYR A 126 -12.69 6.05 -8.36
N ASN A 127 -13.87 5.40 -8.30
CA ASN A 127 -14.35 4.52 -9.38
C ASN A 127 -14.98 5.29 -10.57
N ALA A 128 -14.67 6.59 -10.72
CA ALA A 128 -15.01 7.41 -11.88
C ALA A 128 -13.72 8.06 -12.44
N PRO A 129 -13.55 8.18 -13.76
CA PRO A 129 -12.25 8.37 -14.40
C PRO A 129 -11.65 9.77 -14.14
N MET A 130 -10.34 9.76 -13.79
CA MET A 130 -9.31 10.82 -13.92
C MET A 130 -9.54 12.21 -13.30
N ALA A 131 -8.65 12.64 -12.40
CA ALA A 131 -7.64 13.69 -12.68
C ALA A 131 -6.81 14.09 -11.43
N VAL A 132 -5.49 14.10 -11.65
CA VAL A 132 -4.36 14.69 -10.88
C VAL A 132 -3.91 14.00 -9.59
#